data_AF-A0A9Q0T4H9-F1
#
_entry.id   AF-A0A9Q0T4H9-F1
#
_cell.length_a   1.000
_cell.length_b   1.000
_cell.length_c   1.000
_cell.angle_alpha   90.00
_cell.angle_beta   90.00
_cell.angle_gamma   90.00
#
_symmetry.space_group_name_H-M   'P 1'
#
loop_
_entity.id
_entity.type
_entity.pdbx_description
1 polymer ?
#
loop_
_entity_poly.entity_id
_entity_poly.type
_entity_poly.pdbx_seq_one_letter_code
_entity_poly.pdbx_strand_id
1 'polypeptide(L)'
;MEEEKKLEEKLKEVGSKLETLPSSKDGVIKLLKQAAACLSEMDQSPLVSVSESTQPFLDAIVKPELLKHHDRDVKLLVATCICEITRITAPEAPYSDDVLKDIFHLIVGTFSGLSDTGSPSYGRRVVILETLAKYRSCVVMLDLECDDLVNKMFSAFFTVASDDHQESVLSSMQTIVVVLIEESEDVREDLLLVILSVLGRNRSDISMAGRKLALNVIEHCAGKT
;
A
#
# COMPACT_ATOMS: atom_id res chain seq x y z
N MET A 1 15.06 -22.17 -9.22
CA MET A 1 15.78 -22.98 -8.21
C MET A 1 17.06 -22.31 -7.70
N GLU A 2 18.11 -22.08 -8.49
CA GLU A 2 19.36 -21.48 -7.94
C GLU A 2 19.21 -19.98 -7.61
N GLU A 3 18.53 -19.22 -8.46
CA GLU A 3 18.25 -17.79 -8.21
C GLU A 3 17.28 -17.59 -7.04
N GLU A 4 16.20 -18.37 -6.99
CA GLU A 4 15.22 -18.35 -5.90
C GLU A 4 15.85 -18.65 -4.54
N LYS A 5 16.74 -19.65 -4.48
CA LYS A 5 17.50 -19.98 -3.26
C LYS A 5 18.45 -18.85 -2.84
N LYS A 6 19.05 -18.14 -3.79
CA LYS A 6 19.89 -16.97 -3.50
C LYS A 6 19.08 -15.81 -2.94
N LEU A 7 17.87 -15.58 -3.45
CA LEU A 7 16.93 -14.59 -2.90
C LEU A 7 16.54 -14.97 -1.46
N GLU A 8 16.18 -16.24 -1.25
CA GLU A 8 15.86 -16.79 0.06
C GLU A 8 16.98 -16.56 1.10
N GLU A 9 18.23 -16.95 0.78
CA GLU A 9 19.38 -16.79 1.66
C GLU A 9 19.63 -15.32 2.01
N LYS A 10 19.48 -14.42 1.03
CA LYS A 10 19.64 -12.98 1.23
C LYS A 10 18.55 -12.41 2.13
N LEU A 11 17.30 -12.80 1.94
CA LEU A 11 16.19 -12.32 2.77
C LEU A 11 16.33 -12.82 4.22
N LYS A 12 16.80 -14.07 4.39
CA LYS A 12 17.11 -14.65 5.71
C LYS A 12 18.22 -13.88 6.44
N GLU A 13 19.28 -13.50 5.73
CA GLU A 13 20.37 -12.68 6.28
C GLU A 13 19.84 -11.30 6.71
N VAL A 14 19.00 -10.68 5.89
CA VAL A 14 18.39 -9.38 6.22
C VAL A 14 17.46 -9.49 7.42
N GLY A 15 16.62 -10.54 7.49
CA GLY A 15 15.73 -10.82 8.63
C GLY A 15 16.49 -10.89 9.95
N SER A 16 17.54 -11.71 10.00
CA SER A 16 18.41 -11.87 11.18
C SER A 16 19.02 -10.53 11.65
N LYS A 17 19.37 -9.65 10.70
CA LYS A 17 19.94 -8.33 11.00
C LYS A 17 18.87 -7.32 11.44
N LEU A 18 17.65 -7.43 10.96
CA LEU A 18 16.53 -6.60 11.40
C LEU A 18 16.03 -7.01 12.80
N GLU A 19 16.15 -8.29 13.18
CA GLU A 19 15.77 -8.74 14.52
C GLU A 19 16.56 -8.06 15.64
N THR A 20 17.86 -7.84 15.43
CA THR A 20 18.75 -7.16 16.38
C THR A 20 18.72 -5.63 16.23
N LEU A 21 17.99 -5.13 15.23
CA LEU A 21 17.82 -3.74 14.79
C LEU A 21 19.13 -2.92 14.76
N PRO A 22 19.65 -2.51 13.59
CA PRO A 22 20.84 -1.67 13.54
C PRO A 22 20.71 -0.41 14.39
N SER A 23 21.78 -0.05 15.10
CA SER A 23 21.82 1.15 15.94
C SER A 23 21.75 2.46 15.15
N SER A 24 22.02 2.41 13.84
CA SER A 24 21.97 3.58 12.95
C SER A 24 20.82 3.50 11.95
N LYS A 25 20.19 4.64 11.72
CA LYS A 25 19.14 4.80 10.70
C LYS A 25 19.60 4.37 9.31
N ASP A 26 20.81 4.75 8.91
CA ASP A 26 21.35 4.40 7.59
C ASP A 26 21.56 2.89 7.44
N GLY A 27 21.87 2.20 8.54
CA GLY A 27 21.92 0.74 8.59
C GLY A 27 20.55 0.12 8.32
N VAL A 28 19.50 0.62 8.99
CA VAL A 28 18.12 0.17 8.78
C VAL A 28 17.68 0.41 7.34
N ILE A 29 17.90 1.61 6.80
CA ILE A 29 17.55 1.97 5.42
C ILE A 29 18.25 1.05 4.41
N LYS A 30 19.53 0.74 4.64
CA LYS A 30 20.28 -0.17 3.77
C LYS A 30 19.67 -1.57 3.75
N LEU A 31 19.33 -2.12 4.91
CA LEU A 31 18.69 -3.43 5.02
C LEU A 31 17.32 -3.46 4.35
N LEU A 32 16.48 -2.45 4.58
CA LEU A 32 15.15 -2.39 3.97
C LEU A 32 15.21 -2.25 2.44
N LYS A 33 16.17 -1.48 1.90
CA LYS A 33 16.40 -1.42 0.44
C LYS A 33 16.82 -2.78 -0.12
N GLN A 34 17.67 -3.51 0.60
CA GLN A 34 18.09 -4.85 0.20
C GLN A 34 16.93 -5.85 0.22
N ALA A 35 16.08 -5.79 1.26
CA ALA A 35 14.87 -6.59 1.34
C ALA A 35 13.88 -6.26 0.22
N ALA A 36 13.58 -4.98 -0.02
CA ALA A 36 12.66 -4.56 -1.07
C ALA A 36 13.09 -5.07 -2.45
N ALA A 37 14.38 -4.96 -2.80
CA ALA A 37 14.91 -5.49 -4.06
C ALA A 37 14.82 -7.02 -4.14
N CYS A 38 15.05 -7.71 -3.02
CA CYS A 38 14.93 -9.16 -2.97
C CYS A 38 13.48 -9.61 -3.18
N LEU A 39 12.55 -9.00 -2.45
CA LEU A 39 11.12 -9.33 -2.50
C LEU A 39 10.51 -9.03 -3.88
N SER A 40 10.91 -7.94 -4.54
CA SER A 40 10.42 -7.61 -5.88
C SER A 40 10.78 -8.64 -6.96
N GLU A 41 11.81 -9.45 -6.72
CA GLU A 41 12.25 -10.51 -7.64
C GLU A 41 11.61 -11.88 -7.29
N MET A 42 10.91 -11.99 -6.15
CA MET A 42 10.26 -13.23 -5.75
C MET A 42 8.89 -13.41 -6.42
N ASP A 43 8.62 -14.62 -6.89
CA ASP A 43 7.33 -14.99 -7.45
C ASP A 43 6.26 -15.15 -6.37
N GLN A 44 5.00 -15.07 -6.81
CA GLN A 44 3.84 -15.31 -5.94
C GLN A 44 3.73 -16.80 -5.61
N SER A 45 3.30 -17.11 -4.38
CA SER A 45 3.14 -18.47 -3.85
C SER A 45 4.44 -19.30 -3.94
N PRO A 46 5.52 -18.87 -3.26
CA PRO A 46 6.80 -19.57 -3.28
C PRO A 46 6.69 -20.96 -2.63
N LEU A 47 7.70 -21.79 -2.84
CA LEU A 47 7.78 -23.12 -2.23
C LEU A 47 7.68 -23.03 -0.69
N VAL A 48 7.07 -24.03 -0.05
CA VAL A 48 6.88 -24.09 1.42
C VAL A 48 8.20 -23.86 2.17
N SER A 49 9.30 -24.45 1.69
CA SER A 49 10.63 -24.26 2.30
C SER A 49 11.11 -22.80 2.29
N VAL A 50 10.81 -22.06 1.21
CA VAL A 50 11.14 -20.64 1.07
C VAL A 50 10.23 -19.80 1.99
N SER A 51 8.95 -20.18 2.10
CA SER A 51 8.03 -19.54 3.04
C SER A 51 8.52 -19.69 4.49
N GLU A 52 8.84 -20.91 4.92
CA GLU A 52 9.34 -21.20 6.27
C GLU A 52 10.65 -20.49 6.60
N SER A 53 11.57 -20.41 5.63
CA SER A 53 12.88 -19.78 5.86
C SER A 53 12.84 -18.25 5.86
N THR A 54 11.81 -17.65 5.25
CA THR A 54 11.59 -16.20 5.19
C THR A 54 10.69 -15.69 6.32
N GLN A 55 10.03 -16.59 7.06
CA GLN A 55 9.20 -16.25 8.23
C GLN A 55 9.87 -15.32 9.24
N PRO A 56 11.16 -15.51 9.63
CA PRO A 56 11.81 -14.57 10.57
C PRO A 56 11.87 -13.14 10.05
N PHE A 57 11.99 -12.94 8.72
CA PHE A 57 11.95 -11.62 8.13
C PHE A 57 10.53 -11.02 8.16
N LEU A 58 9.50 -11.83 7.86
CA LEU A 58 8.09 -11.42 7.96
C LEU A 58 7.76 -10.98 9.39
N ASP A 59 8.22 -11.73 10.39
CA ASP A 59 8.00 -11.40 11.80
C ASP A 59 8.77 -10.13 12.21
N ALA A 60 9.98 -9.94 11.69
CA ALA A 60 10.80 -8.77 12.00
C ALA A 60 10.25 -7.47 11.39
N ILE A 61 9.77 -7.49 10.14
CA ILE A 61 9.35 -6.28 9.42
C ILE A 61 8.09 -5.64 10.00
N VAL A 62 7.24 -6.43 10.66
CA VAL A 62 6.01 -5.96 11.32
C VAL A 62 6.20 -5.54 12.77
N LYS A 63 7.44 -5.56 13.28
CA LYS A 63 7.70 -5.09 14.65
C LYS A 63 7.37 -3.59 14.78
N PRO A 64 6.81 -3.14 15.93
CA PRO A 64 6.44 -1.74 16.14
C PRO A 64 7.57 -0.74 15.89
N GLU A 65 8.82 -1.13 16.17
CA GLU A 65 10.02 -0.33 15.93
C GLU A 65 10.20 0.05 14.45
N LEU A 66 9.72 -0.80 13.52
CA LEU A 66 9.74 -0.55 12.08
C LEU A 66 8.41 -0.01 11.56
N LEU A 67 7.28 -0.62 11.93
CA LEU A 67 5.95 -0.18 11.47
C LEU A 67 5.61 1.24 11.91
N LYS A 68 5.92 1.58 13.17
CA LYS A 68 5.59 2.87 13.80
C LYS A 68 6.79 3.81 13.86
N HIS A 69 7.81 3.54 13.04
CA HIS A 69 9.04 4.33 13.00
C HIS A 69 8.76 5.81 12.67
N HIS A 70 9.48 6.74 13.30
CA HIS A 70 9.24 8.17 13.11
C HIS A 70 9.71 8.68 11.73
N ASP A 71 10.85 8.19 11.26
CA ASP A 71 11.45 8.60 9.99
C ASP A 71 10.59 8.18 8.77
N ARG A 72 10.38 9.12 7.84
CA ARG A 72 9.50 8.94 6.69
C ARG A 72 10.08 7.99 5.64
N ASP A 73 11.40 7.96 5.47
CA ASP A 73 12.05 7.10 4.48
C ASP A 73 12.05 5.65 4.96
N VAL A 74 12.28 5.43 6.26
CA VAL A 74 12.15 4.11 6.88
C VAL A 74 10.72 3.60 6.71
N LYS A 75 9.70 4.39 7.08
CA LYS A 75 8.29 4.01 6.91
C LYS A 75 7.94 3.66 5.47
N LEU A 76 8.38 4.46 4.51
CA LEU A 76 8.11 4.20 3.10
C LEU A 76 8.76 2.89 2.64
N LEU A 77 10.00 2.61 3.07
CA LEU A 77 10.69 1.36 2.73
C LEU A 77 10.02 0.14 3.40
N VAL A 78 9.59 0.26 4.66
CA VAL A 78 8.81 -0.77 5.33
C VAL A 78 7.51 -1.04 4.57
N ALA A 79 6.78 0.01 4.19
CA ALA A 79 5.56 -0.11 3.37
C ALA A 79 5.83 -0.81 2.03
N THR A 80 6.97 -0.52 1.37
CA THR A 80 7.37 -1.21 0.14
C THR A 80 7.64 -2.69 0.37
N CYS A 81 8.41 -3.05 1.39
CA CYS A 81 8.64 -4.46 1.72
C CYS A 81 7.33 -5.19 2.00
N ILE A 82 6.44 -4.58 2.78
CA ILE A 82 5.16 -5.20 3.13
C ILE A 82 4.24 -5.34 1.91
N CYS A 83 4.23 -4.34 1.03
CA CYS A 83 3.45 -4.41 -0.21
C CYS A 83 3.91 -5.58 -1.10
N GLU A 84 5.23 -5.80 -1.22
CA GLU A 84 5.77 -6.97 -1.91
C GLU A 84 5.44 -8.28 -1.19
N ILE A 85 5.49 -8.33 0.15
CA ILE A 85 5.07 -9.53 0.90
C ILE A 85 3.60 -9.84 0.61
N THR A 86 2.70 -8.84 0.65
CA THR A 86 1.28 -9.07 0.34
C THR A 86 1.07 -9.55 -1.09
N ARG A 87 1.89 -9.10 -2.04
CA ARG A 87 1.89 -9.64 -3.41
C ARG A 87 2.32 -11.10 -3.44
N ILE A 88 3.40 -11.45 -2.75
CA ILE A 88 3.99 -12.79 -2.75
C ILE A 88 3.03 -13.80 -2.09
N THR A 89 2.35 -13.40 -1.02
CA THR A 89 1.49 -14.30 -0.24
C THR A 89 0.03 -14.30 -0.67
N ALA A 90 -0.40 -13.36 -1.53
CA ALA A 90 -1.76 -13.34 -2.03
C ALA A 90 -2.14 -14.70 -2.68
N PRO A 91 -3.41 -15.14 -2.54
CA PRO A 91 -4.52 -14.45 -1.89
C PRO A 91 -4.52 -14.52 -0.36
N GLU A 92 -3.63 -15.29 0.27
CA GLU A 92 -3.59 -15.46 1.71
C GLU A 92 -2.94 -14.26 2.44
N ALA A 93 -3.64 -13.74 3.46
CA ALA A 93 -3.10 -12.69 4.30
C ALA A 93 -1.99 -13.26 5.22
N PRO A 94 -0.78 -12.69 5.22
CA PRO A 94 0.37 -13.26 5.93
C PRO A 94 0.41 -12.89 7.43
N TYR A 95 -0.52 -12.08 7.90
CA TYR A 95 -0.53 -11.52 9.24
C TYR A 95 -1.92 -11.57 9.86
N SER A 96 -1.98 -11.47 11.20
CA SER A 96 -3.25 -11.33 11.91
C SER A 96 -3.91 -9.98 11.66
N ASP A 97 -5.22 -9.92 11.89
CA ASP A 97 -6.07 -8.74 11.74
C ASP A 97 -5.49 -7.48 12.38
N ASP A 98 -5.01 -7.55 13.63
CA ASP A 98 -4.42 -6.41 14.33
C ASP A 98 -3.17 -5.86 13.63
N VAL A 99 -2.33 -6.75 13.10
CA VAL A 99 -1.12 -6.37 12.36
C VAL A 99 -1.50 -5.79 10.99
N LEU A 100 -2.49 -6.38 10.32
CA LEU A 100 -3.01 -5.87 9.04
C LEU A 100 -3.57 -4.45 9.19
N LYS A 101 -4.26 -4.14 10.29
CA LYS A 101 -4.72 -2.77 10.58
C LYS A 101 -3.56 -1.78 10.63
N ASP A 102 -2.49 -2.09 11.36
CA ASP A 102 -1.29 -1.24 11.44
C ASP A 102 -0.59 -1.11 10.06
N ILE A 103 -0.56 -2.19 9.27
CA ILE A 103 -0.03 -2.21 7.91
C ILE A 103 -0.81 -1.28 6.98
N PHE A 104 -2.14 -1.36 6.96
CA PHE A 104 -2.94 -0.49 6.09
C PHE A 104 -2.81 0.97 6.50
N HIS A 105 -2.70 1.28 7.80
CA HIS A 105 -2.42 2.64 8.26
C HIS A 105 -1.09 3.17 7.71
N LEU A 106 -0.06 2.33 7.70
CA LEU A 106 1.23 2.66 7.12
C LEU A 106 1.13 2.89 5.61
N ILE A 107 0.50 1.96 4.87
CA ILE A 107 0.33 2.03 3.41
C ILE A 107 -0.46 3.27 3.00
N VAL A 108 -1.65 3.49 3.57
CA VAL A 108 -2.49 4.66 3.27
C VAL A 108 -1.77 5.97 3.61
N GLY A 109 -1.00 5.97 4.70
CA GLY A 109 -0.14 7.10 5.06
C GLY A 109 0.88 7.49 3.97
N THR A 110 1.26 6.55 3.10
CA THR A 110 2.20 6.83 2.01
C THR A 110 1.57 7.62 0.84
N PHE A 111 0.26 7.52 0.62
CA PHE A 111 -0.38 8.06 -0.59
C PHE A 111 -0.44 9.58 -0.64
N SER A 112 -0.41 10.25 0.51
CA SER A 112 -0.29 11.72 0.57
C SER A 112 0.95 12.25 -0.17
N GLY A 113 2.03 11.45 -0.25
CA GLY A 113 3.24 11.83 -0.98
C GLY A 113 3.15 11.68 -2.50
N LEU A 114 2.03 11.20 -3.05
CA LEU A 114 1.82 11.15 -4.51
C LEU A 114 1.57 12.55 -5.11
N SER A 115 1.32 13.58 -4.29
CA SER A 115 1.19 14.95 -4.78
C SER A 115 2.51 15.55 -5.28
N ASP A 116 3.66 14.97 -4.93
CA ASP A 116 4.99 15.43 -5.33
C ASP A 116 5.58 14.47 -6.37
N THR A 117 5.25 14.70 -7.64
CA THR A 117 5.71 13.90 -8.79
C THR A 117 7.22 14.03 -9.05
N GLY A 118 7.84 15.11 -8.55
CA GLY A 118 9.29 15.34 -8.61
C GLY A 118 10.08 14.64 -7.50
N SER A 119 9.41 14.05 -6.51
CA SER A 119 10.05 13.40 -5.38
C SER A 119 10.90 12.20 -5.83
N PRO A 120 12.14 12.03 -5.31
CA PRO A 120 12.92 10.81 -5.51
C PRO A 120 12.21 9.52 -5.02
N SER A 121 11.21 9.68 -4.15
CA SER A 121 10.39 8.59 -3.61
C SER A 121 9.08 8.35 -4.37
N TYR A 122 8.75 9.18 -5.38
CA TYR A 122 7.48 9.11 -6.09
C TYR A 122 7.25 7.73 -6.73
N GLY A 123 8.23 7.23 -7.49
CA GLY A 123 8.12 5.91 -8.15
C GLY A 123 7.85 4.76 -7.17
N ARG A 124 8.41 4.83 -5.96
CA ARG A 124 8.14 3.82 -4.91
C ARG A 124 6.69 3.88 -4.41
N ARG A 125 6.12 5.08 -4.29
CA ARG A 125 4.70 5.25 -3.92
C ARG A 125 3.77 4.76 -5.02
N VAL A 126 4.14 4.99 -6.28
CA VAL A 126 3.41 4.46 -7.44
C VAL A 126 3.40 2.94 -7.43
N VAL A 127 4.54 2.29 -7.21
CA VAL A 127 4.59 0.81 -7.10
C VAL A 127 3.69 0.29 -5.97
N ILE A 128 3.68 0.95 -4.80
CA ILE A 128 2.77 0.56 -3.70
C ILE A 128 1.30 0.67 -4.15
N LEU A 129 0.93 1.78 -4.79
CA LEU A 129 -0.42 2.01 -5.29
C LEU A 129 -0.84 0.96 -6.33
N GLU A 130 -0.01 0.73 -7.34
CA GLU A 130 -0.26 -0.21 -8.44
C GLU A 130 -0.38 -1.65 -7.93
N THR A 131 0.47 -2.05 -6.98
CA THR A 131 0.38 -3.37 -6.34
C THR A 131 -0.92 -3.50 -5.55
N LEU A 132 -1.31 -2.50 -4.76
CA LEU A 132 -2.57 -2.52 -4.00
C LEU A 132 -3.79 -2.64 -4.93
N ALA A 133 -3.77 -1.93 -6.07
CA ALA A 133 -4.82 -1.99 -7.09
C ALA A 133 -4.87 -3.37 -7.77
N LYS A 134 -3.72 -3.89 -8.20
CA LYS A 134 -3.60 -5.15 -8.95
C LYS A 134 -4.05 -6.36 -8.13
N TYR A 135 -3.61 -6.45 -6.87
CA TYR A 135 -3.91 -7.59 -6.01
C TYR A 135 -5.16 -7.40 -5.16
N ARG A 136 -5.83 -6.25 -5.28
CA ARG A 136 -7.06 -5.90 -4.54
C ARG A 136 -6.92 -6.10 -3.02
N SER A 137 -5.70 -6.04 -2.49
CA SER A 137 -5.44 -6.33 -1.06
C SER A 137 -6.08 -5.29 -0.13
N CYS A 138 -6.47 -4.13 -0.64
CA CYS A 138 -7.25 -3.14 0.09
C CYS A 138 -8.64 -3.62 0.53
N VAL A 139 -9.24 -4.62 -0.13
CA VAL A 139 -10.58 -5.15 0.22
C VAL A 139 -10.61 -5.71 1.63
N VAL A 140 -9.49 -6.24 2.13
CA VAL A 140 -9.34 -6.71 3.51
C VAL A 140 -9.66 -5.61 4.53
N MET A 141 -9.52 -4.32 4.19
CA MET A 141 -9.94 -3.23 5.08
C MET A 141 -11.45 -3.23 5.36
N LEU A 142 -12.28 -3.76 4.46
CA LEU A 142 -13.72 -3.92 4.68
C LEU A 142 -13.97 -5.03 5.72
N ASP A 143 -13.35 -6.19 5.54
CA ASP A 143 -13.45 -7.32 6.49
C ASP A 143 -12.97 -6.96 7.90
N LEU A 144 -11.96 -6.08 7.97
CA LEU A 144 -11.38 -5.59 9.23
C LEU A 144 -12.14 -4.40 9.84
N GLU A 145 -13.24 -3.96 9.22
CA GLU A 145 -14.05 -2.80 9.64
C GLU A 145 -13.22 -1.50 9.76
N CYS A 146 -12.26 -1.30 8.85
CA CYS A 146 -11.35 -0.14 8.82
C CYS A 146 -11.95 1.06 8.08
N ASP A 147 -13.18 1.39 8.42
CA ASP A 147 -14.03 2.37 7.76
C ASP A 147 -13.43 3.77 7.65
N ASP A 148 -12.87 4.28 8.76
CA ASP A 148 -12.21 5.59 8.80
C ASP A 148 -10.96 5.62 7.90
N LEU A 149 -10.28 4.48 7.79
CA LEU A 149 -9.07 4.36 6.99
C LEU A 149 -9.39 4.33 5.49
N VAL A 150 -10.50 3.66 5.11
CA VAL A 150 -11.04 3.70 3.75
C VAL A 150 -11.39 5.14 3.35
N ASN A 151 -12.13 5.86 4.21
CA ASN A 151 -12.45 7.28 4.00
C ASN A 151 -11.20 8.15 3.82
N LYS A 152 -10.19 7.92 4.66
CA LYS A 152 -8.91 8.63 4.59
C LYS A 152 -8.16 8.33 3.30
N MET A 153 -8.20 7.10 2.81
CA MET A 153 -7.58 6.70 1.55
C MET A 153 -8.27 7.37 0.36
N PHE A 154 -9.61 7.35 0.32
CA PHE A 154 -10.38 8.01 -0.75
C PHE A 154 -10.09 9.51 -0.76
N SER A 155 -10.14 10.16 0.40
CA SER A 155 -9.81 11.57 0.55
C SER A 155 -8.40 11.88 0.06
N ALA A 156 -7.42 11.02 0.38
CA ALA A 156 -6.05 11.18 -0.10
C ALA A 156 -5.98 11.12 -1.62
N PHE A 157 -6.61 10.13 -2.27
CA PHE A 157 -6.59 10.01 -3.73
C PHE A 157 -7.23 11.20 -4.43
N PHE A 158 -8.43 11.63 -4.01
CA PHE A 158 -9.10 12.78 -4.63
C PHE A 158 -8.33 14.10 -4.42
N THR A 159 -7.59 14.22 -3.31
CA THR A 159 -6.77 15.39 -3.00
C THR A 159 -5.47 15.41 -3.79
N VAL A 160 -4.78 14.27 -3.92
CA VAL A 160 -3.46 14.20 -4.56
C VAL A 160 -3.54 14.06 -6.08
N ALA A 161 -4.65 13.55 -6.62
CA ALA A 161 -4.85 13.40 -8.05
C ALA A 161 -4.57 14.72 -8.77
N SER A 162 -3.75 14.68 -9.82
CA SER A 162 -3.32 15.86 -10.56
C SER A 162 -3.15 15.53 -12.04
N ASP A 163 -3.23 16.55 -12.89
CA ASP A 163 -3.01 16.38 -14.33
C ASP A 163 -1.54 16.08 -14.68
N ASP A 164 -0.62 16.24 -13.71
CA ASP A 164 0.81 15.86 -13.83
C ASP A 164 1.04 14.35 -13.61
N HIS A 165 0.02 13.61 -13.14
CA HIS A 165 0.12 12.17 -12.97
C HIS A 165 0.05 11.44 -14.31
N GLN A 166 0.81 10.34 -14.39
CA GLN A 166 0.61 9.37 -15.47
C GLN A 166 -0.79 8.74 -15.36
N GLU A 167 -1.37 8.41 -16.51
CA GLU A 167 -2.71 7.81 -16.57
C GLU A 167 -2.81 6.51 -15.75
N SER A 168 -1.74 5.70 -15.70
CA SER A 168 -1.68 4.48 -14.88
C SER A 168 -1.88 4.74 -13.39
N VAL A 169 -1.39 5.88 -12.89
CA VAL A 169 -1.51 6.27 -11.47
C VAL A 169 -2.96 6.64 -11.16
N LEU A 170 -3.58 7.48 -12.00
CA LEU A 170 -4.99 7.85 -11.84
C LEU A 170 -5.91 6.63 -11.99
N SER A 171 -5.61 5.74 -12.95
CA SER A 171 -6.33 4.49 -13.14
C SER A 171 -6.23 3.58 -11.91
N SER A 172 -5.05 3.45 -11.31
CA SER A 172 -4.86 2.66 -10.09
C SER A 172 -5.64 3.22 -8.90
N MET A 173 -5.66 4.56 -8.73
CA MET A 173 -6.52 5.20 -7.73
C MET A 173 -8.00 4.88 -7.97
N GLN A 174 -8.45 4.98 -9.23
CA GLN A 174 -9.84 4.67 -9.60
C GLN A 174 -10.18 3.21 -9.30
N THR A 175 -9.31 2.27 -9.71
CA THR A 175 -9.51 0.84 -9.48
C THR A 175 -9.68 0.53 -8.00
N ILE A 176 -8.86 1.12 -7.12
CA ILE A 176 -8.97 0.90 -5.67
C ILE A 176 -10.29 1.47 -5.11
N VAL A 177 -10.68 2.66 -5.54
CA VAL A 177 -11.94 3.27 -5.07
C VAL A 177 -13.14 2.45 -5.53
N VAL A 178 -13.18 2.07 -6.80
CA VAL A 178 -14.26 1.25 -7.38
C VAL A 178 -14.34 -0.10 -6.69
N VAL A 179 -13.23 -0.83 -6.54
CA VAL A 179 -13.27 -2.16 -5.92
C VAL A 179 -13.78 -2.12 -4.49
N LEU A 180 -13.43 -1.08 -3.71
CA LEU A 180 -13.92 -0.97 -2.33
C LEU A 180 -15.42 -0.65 -2.25
N ILE A 181 -15.96 0.08 -3.23
CA ILE A 181 -17.41 0.29 -3.33
C ILE A 181 -18.09 -1.00 -3.81
N GLU A 182 -17.53 -1.67 -4.81
CA GLU A 182 -18.05 -2.91 -5.38
C GLU A 182 -18.04 -4.10 -4.41
N GLU A 183 -17.08 -4.16 -3.50
CA GLU A 183 -16.99 -5.25 -2.51
C GLU A 183 -17.70 -4.91 -1.18
N SER A 184 -18.09 -3.65 -0.95
CA SER A 184 -18.89 -3.29 0.23
C SER A 184 -20.28 -3.92 0.19
N GLU A 185 -20.81 -4.39 1.32
CA GLU A 185 -22.20 -4.90 1.38
C GLU A 185 -23.20 -3.75 1.14
N ASP A 186 -23.04 -2.67 1.90
CA ASP A 186 -23.78 -1.42 1.77
C ASP A 186 -22.80 -0.24 1.67
N VAL A 187 -23.10 0.72 0.78
CA VAL A 187 -22.28 1.92 0.65
C VAL A 187 -22.63 2.91 1.76
N ARG A 188 -21.68 3.14 2.66
CA ARG A 188 -21.87 4.03 3.82
C ARG A 188 -22.00 5.49 3.39
N GLU A 189 -22.85 6.25 4.08
CA GLU A 189 -23.17 7.64 3.74
C GLU A 189 -21.94 8.57 3.85
N ASP A 190 -21.09 8.35 4.85
CA ASP A 190 -19.83 9.08 5.01
C ASP A 190 -18.87 8.86 3.84
N LEU A 191 -18.80 7.63 3.31
CA LEU A 191 -18.01 7.30 2.13
C LEU A 191 -18.54 8.01 0.87
N LEU A 192 -19.86 8.02 0.67
CA LEU A 192 -20.50 8.79 -0.41
C LEU A 192 -20.22 10.29 -0.27
N LEU A 193 -20.28 10.83 0.95
CA LEU A 193 -19.96 12.23 1.20
C LEU A 193 -18.51 12.56 0.83
N VAL A 194 -17.55 11.67 1.10
CA VAL A 194 -16.15 11.86 0.66
C VAL A 194 -16.08 12.05 -0.86
N ILE A 195 -16.73 11.18 -1.64
CA ILE A 195 -16.74 11.22 -3.11
C ILE A 195 -17.47 12.48 -3.63
N LEU A 196 -18.69 12.75 -3.14
CA LEU A 196 -19.51 13.87 -3.60
C LEU A 196 -18.91 15.24 -3.22
N SER A 197 -18.20 15.32 -2.08
CA SER A 197 -17.58 16.58 -1.63
C SER A 197 -16.57 17.15 -2.65
N VAL A 198 -15.97 16.28 -3.47
CA VAL A 198 -15.01 16.63 -4.53
C VAL A 198 -15.67 17.45 -5.63
N LEU A 199 -16.97 17.23 -5.87
CA LEU A 199 -17.74 17.87 -6.93
C LEU A 199 -18.38 19.21 -6.53
N GLY A 200 -18.17 19.65 -5.28
CA GLY A 200 -18.69 20.91 -4.76
C GLY A 200 -18.29 22.13 -5.62
N ARG A 201 -19.25 23.06 -5.82
CA ARG A 201 -19.08 24.24 -6.67
C ARG A 201 -17.96 25.20 -6.22
N ASN A 202 -17.55 25.17 -4.95
CA ASN A 202 -16.57 26.09 -4.37
C ASN A 202 -15.25 25.41 -3.94
N ARG A 203 -14.94 24.22 -4.47
CA ARG A 203 -13.69 23.49 -4.18
C ARG A 203 -12.59 23.86 -5.18
N SER A 204 -11.92 25.00 -4.96
CA SER A 204 -10.76 25.41 -5.76
C SER A 204 -9.47 24.66 -5.38
N ASP A 205 -9.49 23.95 -4.25
CA ASP A 205 -8.41 23.11 -3.74
C ASP A 205 -8.31 21.75 -4.46
N ILE A 206 -9.34 21.36 -5.22
CA ILE A 206 -9.40 20.09 -5.94
C ILE A 206 -9.10 20.32 -7.43
N SER A 207 -8.16 19.53 -7.95
CA SER A 207 -7.76 19.55 -9.36
C SER A 207 -8.86 19.04 -10.30
N MET A 208 -8.70 19.30 -11.60
CA MET A 208 -9.59 18.72 -12.61
C MET A 208 -9.46 17.19 -12.67
N ALA A 209 -8.25 16.65 -12.54
CA ALA A 209 -8.02 15.22 -12.41
C ALA A 209 -8.76 14.60 -11.22
N GLY A 210 -8.74 15.23 -10.04
CA GLY A 210 -9.47 14.77 -8.86
C GLY A 210 -10.99 14.76 -9.08
N ARG A 211 -11.53 15.82 -9.71
CA ARG A 211 -12.96 15.87 -10.10
C ARG A 211 -13.31 14.77 -11.10
N LYS A 212 -12.47 14.56 -12.11
CA LYS A 212 -12.66 13.52 -13.13
C LYS A 212 -12.62 12.12 -12.50
N LEU A 213 -11.68 11.88 -11.58
CA LEU A 213 -11.59 10.64 -10.83
C LEU A 213 -12.90 10.35 -10.07
N ALA A 214 -13.43 11.33 -9.34
CA ALA A 214 -14.70 11.18 -8.61
C ALA A 214 -15.88 10.92 -9.55
N LEU A 215 -15.99 11.63 -10.68
CA LEU A 215 -17.04 11.40 -11.67
C LEU A 215 -16.96 9.98 -12.25
N ASN A 216 -15.78 9.53 -12.63
CA ASN A 216 -15.58 8.19 -13.17
C ASN A 216 -16.00 7.12 -12.16
N VAL A 217 -15.64 7.29 -10.88
CA VAL A 217 -16.06 6.37 -9.80
C VAL A 217 -17.58 6.29 -9.71
N ILE A 218 -18.28 7.44 -9.68
CA ILE A 218 -19.75 7.48 -9.62
C ILE A 218 -20.36 6.79 -10.84
N GLU A 219 -19.83 7.02 -12.03
CA GLU A 219 -20.30 6.38 -13.26
C GLU A 219 -20.14 4.85 -13.23
N HIS A 220 -18.99 4.36 -12.76
CA HIS A 220 -18.73 2.92 -12.68
C HIS A 220 -19.57 2.24 -11.58
N CYS A 221 -19.83 2.94 -10.48
CA CYS A 221 -20.53 2.37 -9.33
C CYS A 221 -22.04 2.69 -9.30
N ALA A 222 -22.60 3.29 -10.36
CA ALA A 222 -24.00 3.78 -10.38
C ALA A 222 -25.09 2.71 -10.09
N GLY A 223 -24.77 1.42 -10.22
CA GLY A 223 -25.68 0.33 -9.84
C GLY A 223 -25.65 -0.03 -8.36
N LYS A 224 -24.66 0.46 -7.61
CA LYS A 224 -24.36 0.13 -6.21
C LYS A 224 -24.36 1.35 -5.28
N THR A 225 -24.12 2.54 -5.81
CA THR A 225 -24.23 3.85 -5.14
C THR A 225 -25.54 4.54 -5.47
#